data_AF-A0A1D7QM13-F1
#
_entry.id   AF-A0A1D7QM13-F1
#
_cell.length_a   1.000
_cell.length_b   1.000
_cell.length_c   1.000
_cell.angle_alpha   90.00
_cell.angle_beta   90.00
_cell.angle_gamma   90.00
#
_symmetry.space_group_name_H-M   'P 1'
#
loop_
_entity.id
_entity.type
_entity.pdbx_description
1 polymer ?
#
loop_
_entity_poly.entity_id
_entity_poly.type
_entity_poly.pdbx_seq_one_letter_code
_entity_poly.pdbx_strand_id
1 'polypeptide(L)'
;MESNSPLLRYYPGETPWHRNWKKAFPPSFREVSFMDQTLGELHRADVHTPCGTTLEFQNSPICIDELRSRESFYPNLVWILNGKKFKGFKILKSLPDVDDVRLSAYEFCLSDHLSVIRKSDLLQAKPKILNFHHPEVKGIPFTSYYYSFCWKHPHRVWYEAKAPIIVDLGGHFLYQLKQRRQLSGDYAYLHMIPRKSFIEKYVI
;
A
#
# COMPACT_ATOMS: atom_id res chain seq x y z
N MET A 1 36.21 -8.92 22.81
CA MET A 1 36.56 -8.51 21.44
C MET A 1 35.29 -7.97 20.81
N GLU A 2 35.36 -6.72 20.37
CA GLU A 2 34.24 -5.83 20.11
C GLU A 2 33.28 -6.39 19.06
N SER A 3 31.98 -6.37 19.38
CA SER A 3 30.92 -6.64 18.44
C SER A 3 30.88 -5.54 17.39
N ASN A 4 31.43 -5.83 16.21
CA ASN A 4 31.38 -4.95 15.06
C ASN A 4 29.94 -4.94 14.51
N SER A 5 29.03 -4.25 15.20
CA SER A 5 27.73 -3.89 14.63
C SER A 5 28.01 -2.99 13.44
N PRO A 6 27.54 -3.32 12.21
CA PRO A 6 27.67 -2.39 11.11
C PRO A 6 26.91 -1.13 11.49
N LEU A 7 27.66 -0.08 11.79
CA LEU A 7 27.14 1.23 12.15
C LEU A 7 26.20 1.66 11.02
N LEU A 8 24.92 1.88 11.36
CA LEU A 8 23.94 2.48 10.46
C LEU A 8 24.57 3.73 9.84
N ARG A 9 24.83 3.68 8.53
CA ARG A 9 25.48 4.78 7.83
C ARG A 9 24.51 5.95 7.84
N TYR A 10 24.83 6.99 8.61
CA TYR A 10 24.02 8.20 8.66
C TYR A 10 24.15 8.94 7.32
N TYR A 11 23.10 8.92 6.51
CA TYR A 11 23.03 9.72 5.30
C TYR A 11 22.56 11.14 5.64
N PRO A 12 23.30 12.18 5.24
CA PRO A 12 22.79 13.55 5.31
C PRO A 12 21.45 13.63 4.56
N GLY A 13 20.36 13.82 5.30
CA GLY A 13 18.99 13.88 4.75
C GLY A 13 18.07 12.70 5.12
N GLU A 14 18.58 11.63 5.74
CA GLU A 14 17.72 10.53 6.22
C GLU A 14 16.86 10.97 7.41
N THR A 15 15.53 10.87 7.26
CA THR A 15 14.61 11.29 8.32
C THR A 15 14.55 10.28 9.47
N PRO A 16 14.18 10.73 10.69
CA PRO A 16 13.93 9.80 11.80
C PRO A 16 12.90 8.72 11.48
N TRP A 17 11.88 9.04 10.66
CA TRP A 17 10.88 8.08 10.21
C TRP A 17 11.52 6.92 9.43
N HIS A 18 12.35 7.24 8.44
CA HIS A 18 13.04 6.27 7.58
C HIS A 18 13.97 5.39 8.40
N ARG A 19 14.79 6.02 9.26
CA ARG A 19 15.73 5.33 10.14
C ARG A 19 15.03 4.37 11.11
N ASN A 20 13.92 4.80 11.69
CA ASN A 20 13.15 3.97 12.63
C ASN A 20 12.48 2.79 11.93
N TRP A 21 12.08 2.94 10.67
CA TRP A 21 11.60 1.83 9.85
C TRP A 21 12.69 0.77 9.62
N LYS A 22 13.90 1.17 9.19
CA LYS A 22 15.04 0.23 9.05
C LYS A 22 15.36 -0.46 10.38
N LYS A 23 15.40 0.29 11.48
CA LYS A 23 15.72 -0.22 12.83
C LYS A 23 14.74 -1.28 13.33
N ALA A 24 13.54 -1.37 12.78
CA ALA A 24 12.55 -2.37 13.16
C ALA A 24 12.89 -3.80 12.68
N PHE A 25 13.85 -3.96 11.77
CA PHE A 25 14.27 -5.25 11.21
C PHE A 25 15.66 -5.65 11.74
N PRO A 26 16.08 -6.92 11.74
CA PRO A 26 17.44 -7.32 12.11
C PRO A 26 18.55 -6.60 11.32
N PRO A 27 19.74 -6.32 11.90
CA PRO A 27 20.84 -5.65 11.20
C PRO A 27 21.26 -6.33 9.89
N SER A 28 21.20 -7.67 9.84
CA SER A 28 21.53 -8.46 8.63
C SER A 28 20.60 -8.19 7.46
N PHE A 29 19.41 -7.63 7.68
CA PHE A 29 18.43 -7.38 6.63
C PHE A 29 18.51 -5.94 6.11
N ARG A 30 19.16 -5.04 6.84
CA ARG A 30 19.11 -3.60 6.56
C ARG A 30 20.15 -3.21 5.53
N GLU A 31 19.75 -2.34 4.63
CA GLU A 31 20.65 -1.65 3.72
C GLU A 31 21.53 -2.58 2.87
N VAL A 32 20.97 -3.70 2.39
CA VAL A 32 21.66 -4.74 1.62
C VAL A 32 21.88 -4.26 0.18
N SER A 33 23.11 -4.41 -0.31
CA SER A 33 23.49 -4.01 -1.66
C SER A 33 23.55 -5.20 -2.61
N PHE A 34 23.08 -4.97 -3.83
CA PHE A 34 23.07 -5.93 -4.93
C PHE A 34 23.64 -5.26 -6.17
N MET A 35 24.43 -6.00 -6.93
CA MET A 35 24.96 -5.54 -8.21
C MET A 35 24.08 -6.10 -9.33
N ASP A 36 23.51 -5.22 -10.14
CA ASP A 36 22.85 -5.61 -11.39
C ASP A 36 23.92 -6.05 -12.38
N GLN A 37 23.96 -7.35 -12.69
CA GLN A 37 24.93 -7.91 -13.64
C GLN A 37 24.64 -7.50 -15.10
N THR A 38 23.42 -7.04 -15.39
CA THR A 38 22.99 -6.64 -16.73
C THR A 38 23.39 -5.20 -17.03
N LEU A 39 23.12 -4.29 -16.09
CA LEU A 39 23.35 -2.85 -16.25
C LEU A 39 24.62 -2.36 -15.55
N GLY A 40 25.20 -3.17 -14.66
CA GLY A 40 26.33 -2.78 -13.81
C GLY A 40 25.94 -1.83 -12.67
N GLU A 41 24.65 -1.58 -12.46
CA GLU A 41 24.14 -0.66 -11.44
C GLU A 41 24.19 -1.28 -10.03
N LEU A 42 24.53 -0.47 -9.03
CA LEU A 42 24.50 -0.89 -7.64
C LEU A 42 23.17 -0.48 -7.01
N HIS A 43 22.31 -1.45 -6.74
CA HIS A 43 21.08 -1.23 -6.00
C HIS A 43 21.30 -1.46 -4.50
N ARG A 44 20.68 -0.64 -3.66
CA ARG A 44 20.71 -0.82 -2.21
C ARG A 44 19.31 -0.79 -1.64
N ALA A 45 18.85 -1.94 -1.15
CA ALA A 45 17.56 -2.12 -0.52
C ALA A 45 17.58 -1.55 0.90
N ASP A 46 16.56 -0.78 1.30
CA ASP A 46 16.45 -0.36 2.70
C ASP A 46 16.35 -1.56 3.67
N VAL A 47 15.54 -2.55 3.31
CA VAL A 47 15.47 -3.87 3.96
C VAL A 47 15.31 -4.96 2.90
N HIS A 48 16.07 -6.04 3.02
CA HIS A 48 15.89 -7.27 2.26
C HIS A 48 15.83 -8.48 3.20
N THR A 49 14.78 -9.28 3.06
CA THR A 49 14.44 -10.35 4.01
C THR A 49 14.91 -11.71 3.50
N PRO A 50 15.11 -12.72 4.38
CA PRO A 50 15.49 -14.08 3.96
C PRO A 50 14.47 -14.77 3.05
N CYS A 51 13.19 -14.40 3.15
CA CYS A 51 12.15 -14.87 2.23
C CYS A 51 12.16 -14.16 0.87
N GLY A 52 13.22 -13.39 0.57
CA GLY A 52 13.44 -12.74 -0.72
C GLY A 52 12.58 -11.51 -0.97
N THR A 53 11.97 -10.92 0.08
CA THR A 53 11.18 -9.69 -0.04
C THR A 53 12.06 -8.47 0.22
N THR A 54 12.00 -7.49 -0.68
CA THR A 54 12.61 -6.17 -0.51
C THR A 54 11.55 -5.18 -0.02
N LEU A 55 11.85 -4.45 1.06
CA LEU A 55 11.04 -3.34 1.54
C LEU A 55 11.80 -2.04 1.31
N GLU A 56 11.15 -1.08 0.63
CA GLU A 56 11.70 0.26 0.40
C GLU A 56 10.86 1.32 1.11
N PHE A 57 11.51 2.20 1.87
CA PHE A 57 10.86 3.25 2.64
C PHE A 57 10.95 4.57 1.89
N GLN A 58 9.81 5.14 1.50
CA GLN A 58 9.80 6.40 0.75
C GLN A 58 9.19 7.54 1.56
N ASN A 59 10.04 8.53 1.89
CA ASN A 59 9.65 9.72 2.65
C ASN A 59 9.52 11.00 1.81
N SER A 60 10.17 11.03 0.65
CA SER A 60 10.28 12.19 -0.25
C SER A 60 9.73 11.84 -1.64
N PRO A 61 9.54 12.80 -2.57
CA PRO A 61 9.22 12.47 -3.95
C PRO A 61 10.28 11.54 -4.58
N ILE A 62 9.83 10.62 -5.43
CA ILE A 62 10.65 9.72 -6.25
C ILE A 62 10.27 9.95 -7.71
N CYS A 63 11.24 9.90 -8.63
CA CYS A 63 10.96 10.01 -10.05
C CYS A 63 10.46 8.67 -10.62
N ILE A 64 9.83 8.72 -11.79
CA ILE A 64 9.27 7.53 -12.42
C ILE A 64 10.34 6.51 -12.84
N ASP A 65 11.51 6.98 -13.27
CA ASP A 65 12.59 6.10 -13.71
C ASP A 65 13.17 5.31 -12.53
N GLU A 66 13.33 5.95 -11.37
CA GLU A 66 13.78 5.27 -10.14
C GLU A 66 12.76 4.24 -9.65
N LEU A 67 11.47 4.57 -9.68
CA LEU A 67 10.39 3.63 -9.35
C LEU A 67 10.47 2.38 -10.25
N ARG A 68 10.57 2.59 -11.57
CA ARG A 68 10.63 1.52 -12.57
C ARG A 68 11.90 0.70 -12.46
N SER A 69 13.05 1.34 -12.26
CA SER A 69 14.33 0.68 -12.06
C SER A 69 14.27 -0.25 -10.85
N ARG A 70 13.79 0.25 -9.70
CA ARG A 70 13.64 -0.57 -8.48
C ARG A 70 12.64 -1.72 -8.63
N GLU A 71 11.48 -1.48 -9.22
CA GLU A 71 10.48 -2.54 -9.44
C GLU A 71 10.93 -3.58 -10.47
N SER A 72 11.74 -3.19 -11.47
CA SER A 72 12.33 -4.13 -12.42
C SER A 72 13.44 -4.97 -11.79
N PHE A 73 14.19 -4.39 -10.86
CA PHE A 73 15.31 -5.05 -10.21
C PHE A 73 14.86 -6.02 -9.09
N TYR A 74 13.90 -5.61 -8.26
CA TYR A 74 13.42 -6.40 -7.13
C TYR A 74 12.09 -7.11 -7.45
N PRO A 75 12.07 -8.43 -7.68
CA PRO A 75 10.85 -9.14 -8.07
C PRO A 75 9.78 -9.16 -6.97
N ASN A 76 10.18 -9.13 -5.70
CA ASN A 76 9.29 -9.11 -4.53
C ASN A 76 9.46 -7.80 -3.75
N LEU A 77 9.15 -6.67 -4.38
CA LEU A 77 9.22 -5.36 -3.75
C LEU A 77 7.93 -5.01 -2.99
N VAL A 78 8.05 -4.33 -1.86
CA VAL A 78 6.94 -3.64 -1.19
C VAL A 78 7.36 -2.22 -0.85
N TRP A 79 6.54 -1.25 -1.25
CA TRP A 79 6.74 0.15 -0.92
C TRP A 79 6.06 0.49 0.40
N ILE A 80 6.78 1.15 1.30
CA ILE A 80 6.22 1.73 2.52
C ILE A 80 6.39 3.24 2.43
N LEU A 81 5.28 3.96 2.35
CA LEU A 81 5.25 5.40 2.16
C LEU A 81 5.03 6.13 3.47
N ASN A 82 5.75 7.24 3.67
CA ASN A 82 5.48 8.15 4.78
C ASN A 82 4.22 8.98 4.50
N GLY A 83 3.07 8.43 4.87
CA GLY A 83 1.77 9.04 4.65
C GLY A 83 1.45 10.22 5.55
N LYS A 84 2.24 10.46 6.63
CA LYS A 84 2.06 11.65 7.50
C LYS A 84 2.10 12.98 6.75
N LYS A 85 2.75 13.00 5.59
CA LYS A 85 2.88 14.20 4.73
C LYS A 85 1.80 14.30 3.65
N PHE A 86 0.95 13.28 3.49
CA PHE A 86 -0.05 13.27 2.43
C PHE A 86 -1.17 14.24 2.74
N LYS A 87 -1.27 15.29 1.91
CA LYS A 87 -2.38 16.26 2.01
C LYS A 87 -3.66 15.60 1.53
N GLY A 88 -4.72 15.68 2.31
CA GLY A 88 -6.05 15.17 1.92
C GLY A 88 -6.14 13.66 1.74
N PHE A 89 -5.23 12.88 2.34
CA PHE A 89 -5.41 11.44 2.54
C PHE A 89 -6.30 11.22 3.77
N LYS A 90 -7.48 10.63 3.58
CA LYS A 90 -8.47 10.38 4.63
C LYS A 90 -8.99 8.97 4.52
N ILE A 91 -8.93 8.23 5.62
CA ILE A 91 -9.65 6.97 5.79
C ILE A 91 -11.12 7.33 6.03
N LEU A 92 -12.03 6.67 5.32
CA LEU A 92 -13.45 6.97 5.32
C LEU A 92 -14.25 5.87 6.06
N LYS A 93 -15.07 5.10 5.36
CA LYS A 93 -15.96 4.11 5.95
C LYS A 93 -15.32 2.73 5.91
N SER A 94 -15.62 1.88 6.89
CA SER A 94 -15.32 0.46 6.77
C SER A 94 -16.04 -0.12 5.54
N LEU A 95 -15.51 -1.21 5.01
CA LEU A 95 -16.06 -1.91 3.87
C LEU A 95 -16.44 -3.34 4.27
N PRO A 96 -17.45 -3.93 3.60
CA PRO A 96 -17.58 -5.39 3.60
C PRO A 96 -16.35 -6.04 2.97
N ASP A 97 -16.29 -7.37 3.02
CA ASP A 97 -15.37 -8.08 2.13
C ASP A 97 -15.72 -7.70 0.70
N VAL A 98 -14.79 -7.07 0.00
CA VAL A 98 -15.03 -6.51 -1.33
C VAL A 98 -15.29 -7.63 -2.36
N ASP A 99 -14.86 -8.86 -2.05
CA ASP A 99 -15.06 -10.05 -2.87
C ASP A 99 -16.19 -10.96 -2.33
N ASP A 100 -17.02 -10.47 -1.40
CA ASP A 100 -18.22 -11.19 -0.94
C ASP A 100 -19.10 -11.57 -2.15
N VAL A 101 -19.53 -12.83 -2.20
CA VAL A 101 -20.34 -13.38 -3.30
C VAL A 101 -21.62 -12.56 -3.55
N ARG A 102 -22.20 -11.95 -2.51
CA ARG A 102 -23.39 -11.10 -2.62
C ARG A 102 -23.12 -9.77 -3.32
N LEU A 103 -21.86 -9.35 -3.42
CA LEU A 103 -21.42 -8.16 -4.16
C LEU A 103 -21.04 -8.47 -5.61
N SER A 104 -21.11 -9.73 -6.04
CA SER A 104 -20.72 -10.14 -7.41
C SER A 104 -21.51 -9.43 -8.52
N ALA A 105 -22.78 -9.09 -8.26
CA ALA A 105 -23.65 -8.34 -9.16
C ALA A 105 -23.51 -6.81 -9.07
N TYR A 106 -22.62 -6.32 -8.19
CA TYR A 106 -22.51 -4.89 -7.85
C TYR A 106 -21.10 -4.34 -8.06
N GLU A 107 -21.04 -3.07 -8.42
CA GLU A 107 -19.83 -2.25 -8.51
C GLU A 107 -19.85 -1.15 -7.46
N PHE A 108 -18.71 -0.85 -6.86
CA PHE A 108 -18.58 0.25 -5.91
C PHE A 108 -18.43 1.56 -6.66
N CYS A 109 -19.20 2.57 -6.25
CA CYS A 109 -19.09 3.90 -6.83
C CYS A 109 -17.82 4.61 -6.34
N LEU A 110 -17.09 5.26 -7.26
CA LEU A 110 -15.92 6.10 -6.94
C LEU A 110 -16.35 7.46 -6.36
N SER A 111 -16.84 7.45 -5.13
CA SER A 111 -17.23 8.65 -4.39
C SER A 111 -16.87 8.55 -2.91
N ASP A 112 -16.86 9.68 -2.20
CA ASP A 112 -16.67 9.72 -0.74
C ASP A 112 -17.81 9.02 0.03
N HIS A 113 -18.97 8.80 -0.62
CA HIS A 113 -20.09 8.07 -0.06
C HIS A 113 -20.03 6.60 -0.44
N LEU A 114 -19.99 5.73 0.57
CA LEU A 114 -20.00 4.29 0.36
C LEU A 114 -21.33 3.86 -0.28
N SER A 115 -21.26 3.50 -1.55
CA SER A 115 -22.40 3.13 -2.37
C SER A 115 -21.99 2.18 -3.48
N VAL A 116 -22.98 1.47 -4.02
CA VAL A 116 -22.83 0.52 -5.12
C VAL A 116 -23.87 0.75 -6.20
N ILE A 117 -23.60 0.22 -7.38
CA ILE A 117 -24.48 0.19 -8.54
C ILE A 117 -24.58 -1.25 -9.03
N ARG A 118 -25.73 -1.68 -9.54
CA ARG A 118 -25.84 -2.99 -10.19
C ARG A 118 -25.08 -2.98 -11.52
N LYS A 119 -24.42 -4.08 -11.84
CA LYS A 119 -23.78 -4.26 -13.16
C LYS A 119 -24.79 -4.12 -14.30
N SER A 120 -26.03 -4.58 -14.12
CA SER A 120 -27.14 -4.41 -15.07
C SER A 120 -27.52 -2.95 -15.35
N ASP A 121 -27.21 -2.05 -14.41
CA ASP A 121 -27.62 -0.65 -14.47
C ASP A 121 -26.52 0.25 -15.05
N LEU A 122 -25.30 -0.28 -15.28
CA LEU A 122 -24.16 0.49 -15.79
C LEU A 122 -24.42 1.14 -17.16
N LEU A 123 -25.18 0.47 -18.03
CA LEU A 123 -25.49 0.95 -19.39
C LEU A 123 -26.81 1.73 -19.46
N GLN A 124 -27.52 1.88 -18.35
CA GLN A 124 -28.80 2.59 -18.33
C GLN A 124 -28.58 4.10 -18.32
N ALA A 125 -29.50 4.84 -18.95
CA ALA A 125 -29.43 6.30 -19.00
C ALA A 125 -29.49 6.98 -17.61
N LYS A 126 -30.10 6.31 -16.62
CA LYS A 126 -30.16 6.76 -15.22
C LYS A 126 -29.89 5.58 -14.28
N PRO A 127 -28.62 5.31 -13.96
CA PRO A 127 -28.27 4.22 -13.07
C PRO A 127 -28.79 4.44 -11.64
N LYS A 128 -29.26 3.37 -10.98
CA LYS A 128 -29.72 3.44 -9.58
C LYS A 128 -28.57 3.16 -8.62
N ILE A 129 -28.12 4.20 -7.92
CA ILE A 129 -27.11 4.09 -6.86
C ILE A 129 -27.76 3.61 -5.56
N LEU A 130 -27.15 2.61 -4.91
CA LEU A 130 -27.60 2.00 -3.67
C LEU A 130 -26.59 2.27 -2.55
N ASN A 131 -27.07 2.70 -1.39
CA ASN A 131 -26.26 2.68 -0.17
C ASN A 131 -26.38 1.32 0.52
N PHE A 132 -25.50 1.07 1.51
CA PHE A 132 -25.49 -0.19 2.27
C PHE A 132 -26.64 -0.34 3.29
N HIS A 133 -27.61 0.58 3.31
CA HIS A 133 -28.88 0.39 4.03
C HIS A 133 -29.99 -0.14 3.12
N HIS A 134 -29.78 -0.18 1.80
CA HIS A 134 -30.77 -0.70 0.85
C HIS A 134 -31.06 -2.19 1.11
N PRO A 135 -32.33 -2.65 1.02
CA PRO A 135 -32.72 -4.03 1.32
C PRO A 135 -31.89 -5.13 0.63
N GLU A 136 -31.40 -4.85 -0.57
CA GLU A 136 -30.56 -5.76 -1.36
C GLU A 136 -29.16 -6.01 -0.77
N VAL A 137 -28.57 -5.02 -0.11
CA VAL A 137 -27.16 -5.07 0.34
C VAL A 137 -27.00 -4.89 1.85
N LYS A 138 -28.07 -4.56 2.58
CA LYS A 138 -28.03 -4.33 4.04
C LYS A 138 -27.59 -5.53 4.87
N GLY A 139 -27.69 -6.75 4.34
CA GLY A 139 -27.32 -7.98 5.04
C GLY A 139 -25.84 -8.36 4.92
N ILE A 140 -25.05 -7.55 4.21
CA ILE A 140 -23.63 -7.83 3.96
C ILE A 140 -22.82 -7.30 5.16
N PRO A 141 -22.07 -8.18 5.88
CA PRO A 141 -21.32 -7.79 7.05
C PRO A 141 -20.12 -6.93 6.66
N PHE A 142 -19.83 -5.95 7.51
CA PHE A 142 -18.67 -5.09 7.35
C PHE A 142 -17.46 -5.72 8.03
N THR A 143 -16.29 -5.54 7.42
CA THR A 143 -15.03 -5.94 8.01
C THR A 143 -14.51 -4.85 8.96
N SER A 144 -13.62 -5.24 9.86
CA SER A 144 -12.87 -4.31 10.71
C SER A 144 -11.54 -3.84 10.07
N TYR A 145 -11.22 -4.33 8.87
CA TYR A 145 -9.89 -4.16 8.27
C TYR A 145 -9.91 -3.62 6.84
N TYR A 146 -11.05 -3.60 6.13
CA TYR A 146 -11.17 -2.89 4.86
C TYR A 146 -11.85 -1.54 5.03
N TYR A 147 -11.33 -0.52 4.35
CA TYR A 147 -11.84 0.84 4.41
C TYR A 147 -11.83 1.50 3.04
N SER A 148 -12.86 2.29 2.75
CA SER A 148 -12.80 3.28 1.69
C SER A 148 -11.91 4.44 2.12
N PHE A 149 -11.38 5.18 1.16
CA PHE A 149 -10.51 6.31 1.44
C PHE A 149 -10.65 7.38 0.36
N CYS A 150 -10.20 8.58 0.70
CA CYS A 150 -10.01 9.68 -0.23
C CYS A 150 -8.53 10.06 -0.20
N TRP A 151 -7.91 10.26 -1.35
CA TRP A 151 -6.57 10.83 -1.43
C TRP A 151 -6.59 11.99 -2.43
N LYS A 152 -6.60 13.21 -1.89
CA LYS A 152 -6.49 14.42 -2.72
C LYS A 152 -5.02 14.64 -3.10
N HIS A 153 -4.76 14.98 -4.35
CA HIS A 153 -3.39 15.22 -4.85
C HIS A 153 -2.38 14.07 -4.63
N PRO A 154 -2.72 12.83 -5.00
CA PRO A 154 -1.75 11.74 -4.99
C PRO A 154 -0.63 12.06 -5.99
N HIS A 155 0.60 11.75 -5.60
CA HIS A 155 1.74 11.92 -6.49
C HIS A 155 1.61 10.92 -7.65
N ARG A 156 1.67 11.41 -8.89
CA ARG A 156 1.36 10.60 -10.08
C ARG A 156 2.22 9.35 -10.23
N VAL A 157 3.45 9.39 -9.73
CA VAL A 157 4.38 8.25 -9.76
C VAL A 157 3.80 6.98 -9.15
N TRP A 158 2.97 7.10 -8.11
CA TRP A 158 2.38 5.94 -7.43
C TRP A 158 1.25 5.28 -8.21
N TYR A 159 0.72 5.91 -9.26
CA TYR A 159 -0.22 5.25 -10.18
C TYR A 159 0.47 4.25 -11.10
N GLU A 160 1.78 4.40 -11.32
CA GLU A 160 2.58 3.53 -12.18
C GLU A 160 3.19 2.35 -11.42
N ALA A 161 3.12 2.39 -10.09
CA ALA A 161 3.67 1.35 -9.23
C ALA A 161 2.89 0.04 -9.40
N LYS A 162 3.62 -1.05 -9.64
CA LYS A 162 3.07 -2.40 -9.74
C LYS A 162 3.27 -3.16 -8.43
N ALA A 163 4.28 -2.79 -7.65
CA ALA A 163 4.54 -3.39 -6.36
C ALA A 163 3.50 -2.95 -5.32
N PRO A 164 3.16 -3.80 -4.33
CA PRO A 164 2.28 -3.42 -3.24
C PRO A 164 2.73 -2.14 -2.53
N ILE A 165 1.78 -1.22 -2.32
CA ILE A 165 2.01 0.03 -1.59
C ILE A 165 1.34 -0.04 -0.22
N ILE A 166 2.11 0.31 0.80
CA ILE A 166 1.65 0.45 2.19
C ILE A 166 1.88 1.88 2.63
N VAL A 167 0.86 2.50 3.23
CA VAL A 167 0.92 3.85 3.74
C VAL A 167 1.03 3.81 5.26
N ASP A 168 2.08 4.44 5.80
CA ASP A 168 2.26 4.66 7.23
C ASP A 168 1.78 6.07 7.61
N LEU A 169 0.64 6.15 8.28
CA LEU A 169 0.13 7.41 8.86
C LEU A 169 0.72 7.67 10.27
N GLY A 170 1.59 6.79 10.74
CA GLY A 170 2.41 6.88 11.95
C GLY A 170 1.69 6.60 13.26
N GLY A 171 0.66 5.75 13.21
CA GLY A 171 0.04 5.11 14.37
C GLY A 171 0.41 3.62 14.47
N HIS A 172 -0.47 2.83 15.08
CA HIS A 172 -0.28 1.37 15.25
C HIS A 172 -0.62 0.54 14.01
N PHE A 173 -1.32 1.13 13.04
CA PHE A 173 -1.78 0.46 11.84
C PHE A 173 -1.12 1.03 10.59
N LEU A 174 -0.93 0.16 9.62
CA LEU A 174 -0.50 0.44 8.27
C LEU A 174 -1.69 0.22 7.33
N TYR A 175 -1.67 0.89 6.18
CA TYR A 175 -2.77 0.82 5.23
C TYR A 175 -2.25 0.42 3.86
N GLN A 176 -2.44 -0.85 3.49
CA GLN A 176 -2.10 -1.34 2.16
C GLN A 176 -3.14 -0.84 1.17
N LEU A 177 -2.70 -0.22 0.08
CA LEU A 177 -3.54 0.10 -1.06
C LEU A 177 -3.84 -1.18 -1.84
N LYS A 178 -5.11 -1.52 -1.95
CA LYS A 178 -5.62 -2.64 -2.73
C LYS A 178 -6.62 -2.15 -3.77
N GLN A 179 -6.85 -2.99 -4.77
CA GLN A 179 -7.82 -2.71 -5.83
C GLN A 179 -8.73 -3.91 -6.02
N ARG A 180 -10.03 -3.64 -6.23
CA ARG A 180 -11.00 -4.61 -6.71
C ARG A 180 -11.25 -4.33 -8.19
N ARG A 181 -11.11 -5.35 -9.04
CA ARG A 181 -11.41 -5.25 -10.47
C ARG A 181 -12.90 -5.10 -10.70
N GLN A 182 -13.32 -4.10 -11.48
CA GLN A 182 -14.72 -3.83 -11.84
C GLN A 182 -14.80 -3.29 -13.28
N LEU A 183 -15.97 -3.36 -13.90
CA LEU A 183 -16.19 -2.93 -15.29
C LEU A 183 -16.09 -1.41 -15.44
N SER A 184 -16.54 -0.64 -14.45
CA SER A 184 -16.44 0.83 -14.43
C SER A 184 -15.05 1.37 -14.07
N GLY A 185 -14.07 0.49 -13.90
CA GLY A 185 -12.73 0.80 -13.44
C GLY A 185 -12.43 0.20 -12.07
N ASP A 186 -11.15 0.04 -11.75
CA ASP A 186 -10.76 -0.55 -10.49
C ASP A 186 -11.17 0.32 -9.30
N TYR A 187 -11.72 -0.32 -8.27
CA TYR A 187 -12.03 0.36 -7.03
C TYR A 187 -10.90 0.20 -6.04
N ALA A 188 -10.24 1.31 -5.74
CA ALA A 188 -9.19 1.35 -4.73
C ALA A 188 -9.78 1.36 -3.31
N TYR A 189 -9.18 0.58 -2.42
CA TYR A 189 -9.54 0.53 -1.01
C TYR A 189 -8.30 0.28 -0.14
N LEU A 190 -8.44 0.48 1.16
CA LEU A 190 -7.38 0.24 2.13
C LEU A 190 -7.60 -1.08 2.86
N HIS A 191 -6.52 -1.84 3.01
CA HIS A 191 -6.42 -2.94 3.95
C HIS A 191 -5.57 -2.52 5.14
N MET A 192 -6.20 -2.42 6.30
CA MET A 192 -5.59 -2.05 7.57
C MET A 192 -4.86 -3.25 8.16
N ILE A 193 -3.58 -3.08 8.47
CA ILE A 193 -2.70 -4.13 8.98
C ILE A 193 -2.02 -3.62 10.26
N PRO A 194 -2.03 -4.34 11.38
CA PRO A 194 -1.23 -3.96 12.54
C PRO A 194 0.26 -3.91 12.18
N ARG A 195 0.92 -2.78 12.49
CA ARG A 195 2.34 -2.58 12.16
C ARG A 195 3.23 -3.67 12.74
N LYS A 196 2.91 -4.12 13.97
CA LYS A 196 3.61 -5.21 14.65
C LYS A 196 3.55 -6.51 13.83
N SER A 197 2.34 -6.94 13.48
CA SER A 197 2.11 -8.15 12.67
C SER A 197 2.74 -8.06 11.28
N PHE A 198 2.75 -6.88 10.66
CA PHE A 198 3.44 -6.65 9.39
C PHE A 198 4.94 -6.92 9.49
N ILE A 199 5.61 -6.38 10.53
CA ILE A 199 7.05 -6.57 10.73
C ILE A 199 7.34 -8.04 11.06
N GLU A 200 6.58 -8.64 11.98
CA GLU A 200 6.76 -10.03 12.42
C GLU A 200 6.72 -11.02 11.25
N LYS A 201 5.87 -10.79 10.25
CA LYS A 201 5.80 -11.60 9.02
C LYS A 201 7.16 -11.80 8.31
N TYR A 202 8.09 -10.85 8.44
CA TYR A 202 9.36 -10.84 7.73
C TYR A 202 10.58 -11.18 8.59
N VAL A 203 10.38 -11.32 9.91
CA VAL A 203 11.46 -11.56 10.88
C VAL A 203 11.44 -13.00 11.40
N ILE A 204 10.35 -13.74 11.15
CA ILE A 204 10.19 -15.16 11.49
C ILE A 204 10.81 -16.04 10.41
#